data_AF-A0A087H976-F1
#
_entry.id   AF-A0A087H976-F1
#
_cell.length_a   1.000
_cell.length_b   1.000
_cell.length_c   1.000
_cell.angle_alpha   90.00
_cell.angle_beta   90.00
_cell.angle_gamma   90.00
#
_symmetry.space_group_name_H-M   'P 1'
#
loop_
_entity.id
_entity.type
_entity.pdbx_description
1 polymer ?
#
loop_
_entity_poly.entity_id
_entity_poly.type
_entity_poly.pdbx_seq_one_letter_code
_entity_poly.pdbx_strand_id
1 'polypeptide(L)'
;MKSMPVAAACALPASKMQRTVYVNRRTDMITTGGRHPMKVTYSVGFKSNGNVTGLDVEVLVDAGRLRLFHNAKAGESPEYTLPLIWDKLAEFKQRRMVVEEFNATNKWRKRGISRVPAIYGVSMRSAPGRVKQMAAISLGLIQCGTTSDELLEKIRVVQSDTLSMVQGSITGGSTTSEISCEAVRICRDGLVERLLPVKTSLVETVTWENLISLSAIDKYVEVNILTGETTILRTDIIYDCGKSLNPAVDLGQIEGAFVQGVGFFMLEECLMNSDGLVVTDSTWTYKIPTVDTIPRQFNVEILNSGQHKNRILSSKASGEPPLLLASSVYCAVRAAVKEARKQIVRCSSNSQQGIDLSSDFELPVPARMPVVKEFCGLSVVEKYLEWKIQQMKNI
;
A
#
# COMPACT_ATOMS: atom_id res chain seq x y z
N MET A 1 7.70 -3.21 -18.11
CA MET A 1 8.28 -2.74 -19.38
C MET A 1 9.52 -1.85 -19.21
N LYS A 2 9.70 -1.14 -18.09
CA LYS A 2 10.86 -0.25 -17.85
C LYS A 2 12.23 -0.95 -17.84
N SER A 3 12.28 -2.27 -17.61
CA SER A 3 13.50 -3.08 -17.66
C SER A 3 13.96 -3.48 -19.08
N MET A 4 13.09 -3.40 -20.09
CA MET A 4 13.40 -3.87 -21.44
C MET A 4 14.50 -3.05 -22.13
N PRO A 5 14.47 -1.69 -22.10
CA PRO A 5 15.54 -0.90 -22.69
C PRO A 5 16.91 -1.17 -22.05
N VAL A 6 16.93 -1.37 -20.72
CA VAL A 6 18.16 -1.69 -19.98
C VAL A 6 18.71 -3.06 -20.38
N ALA A 7 17.85 -4.07 -20.47
CA ALA A 7 18.24 -5.40 -20.93
C ALA A 7 18.77 -5.39 -22.37
N ALA A 8 18.12 -4.65 -23.28
CA ALA A 8 18.56 -4.49 -24.66
C ALA A 8 19.93 -3.78 -24.73
N ALA A 9 20.12 -2.72 -23.95
CA ALA A 9 21.39 -2.00 -23.86
C ALA A 9 22.53 -2.86 -23.31
N CYS A 10 22.24 -3.79 -22.39
CA CYS A 10 23.23 -4.73 -21.86
C CYS A 10 23.53 -5.89 -22.82
N ALA A 11 22.56 -6.32 -23.64
CA ALA A 11 22.71 -7.46 -24.55
C ALA A 11 23.78 -7.23 -25.63
N LEU A 12 23.86 -6.01 -26.17
CA LEU A 12 24.83 -5.66 -27.21
C LEU A 12 26.30 -5.79 -26.76
N PRO A 13 26.75 -5.13 -25.67
CA PRO A 13 28.11 -5.30 -25.16
C PRO A 13 28.37 -6.71 -24.65
N ALA A 14 27.39 -7.37 -24.03
CA ALA A 14 27.54 -8.76 -23.59
C ALA A 14 27.86 -9.70 -24.77
N SER A 15 27.15 -9.53 -25.89
CA SER A 15 27.39 -10.28 -27.13
C SER A 15 28.74 -9.94 -27.76
N LYS A 16 29.09 -8.64 -27.87
CA LYS A 16 30.34 -8.22 -28.51
C LYS A 16 31.58 -8.60 -27.70
N MET A 17 31.50 -8.53 -26.37
CA MET A 17 32.62 -8.79 -25.46
C MET A 17 32.67 -10.22 -24.96
N GLN A 18 31.63 -11.02 -25.21
CA GLN A 18 31.48 -12.40 -24.69
C GLN A 18 31.65 -12.46 -23.17
N ARG A 19 31.06 -11.49 -22.45
CA ARG A 19 31.15 -11.36 -21.00
C ARG A 19 29.80 -10.95 -20.42
N THR A 20 29.55 -11.36 -19.17
CA THR A 20 28.35 -10.93 -18.45
C THR A 20 28.42 -9.45 -18.10
N VAL A 21 27.33 -8.74 -18.31
CA VAL A 21 27.18 -7.32 -18.01
C VAL A 21 26.15 -7.16 -16.90
N TYR A 22 26.48 -6.34 -15.90
CA TYR A 22 25.60 -6.03 -14.77
C TYR A 22 25.41 -4.52 -14.67
N VAL A 23 24.24 -4.10 -14.20
CA VAL A 23 23.90 -2.70 -13.97
C VAL A 23 23.97 -2.41 -12.48
N ASN A 24 24.68 -1.34 -12.10
CA ASN A 24 24.75 -0.93 -10.70
C ASN A 24 23.47 -0.18 -10.28
N ARG A 25 23.27 -0.03 -8.96
CA ARG A 25 22.06 0.61 -8.42
C ARG A 25 21.87 2.05 -8.89
N ARG A 26 22.97 2.81 -9.06
CA ARG A 26 22.93 4.20 -9.49
C ARG A 26 22.36 4.34 -10.90
N THR A 27 22.91 3.57 -11.84
CA THR A 27 22.45 3.51 -13.22
C THR A 27 21.02 2.99 -13.30
N ASP A 28 20.67 1.97 -12.50
CA ASP A 28 19.29 1.48 -12.41
C ASP A 28 18.31 2.60 -12.03
N MET A 29 18.54 3.30 -10.92
CA MET A 29 17.64 4.35 -10.43
C MET A 29 17.45 5.50 -11.44
N ILE A 30 18.49 5.86 -12.18
CA ILE A 30 18.43 6.91 -13.20
C ILE A 30 17.69 6.43 -14.46
N THR A 31 17.87 5.17 -14.86
CA THR A 31 17.42 4.69 -16.19
C THR A 31 16.04 4.03 -16.19
N THR A 32 15.67 3.31 -15.13
CA THR A 32 14.39 2.58 -15.09
C THR A 32 13.21 3.48 -14.73
N GLY A 33 13.47 4.58 -14.01
CA GLY A 33 12.44 5.53 -13.57
C GLY A 33 11.50 4.98 -12.49
N GLY A 34 10.70 5.85 -11.89
CA GLY A 34 9.91 5.52 -10.69
C GLY A 34 8.38 5.49 -10.87
N ARG A 35 7.68 5.68 -9.76
CA ARG A 35 6.25 5.96 -9.72
C ARG A 35 6.01 7.38 -10.28
N HIS A 36 4.90 7.60 -10.96
CA HIS A 36 4.63 8.89 -11.60
C HIS A 36 4.28 9.96 -10.56
N PRO A 37 4.96 11.12 -10.56
CA PRO A 37 4.51 12.28 -9.80
C PRO A 37 3.11 12.70 -10.26
N MET A 38 2.30 13.17 -9.31
CA MET A 38 0.93 13.59 -9.56
C MET A 38 0.69 14.97 -8.95
N LYS A 39 0.01 15.83 -9.70
CA LYS A 39 -0.59 17.06 -9.19
C LYS A 39 -2.10 16.91 -9.27
N VAL A 40 -2.76 17.04 -8.13
CA VAL A 40 -4.21 16.89 -8.03
C VAL A 40 -4.79 18.25 -7.63
N THR A 41 -5.64 18.80 -8.49
CA THR A 41 -6.43 20.00 -8.25
C THR A 41 -7.87 19.58 -8.04
N TYR A 42 -8.52 20.04 -6.97
CA TYR A 42 -9.89 19.63 -6.69
C TYR A 42 -10.73 20.78 -6.13
N SER A 43 -12.02 20.76 -6.46
CA SER A 43 -13.05 21.60 -5.87
C SER A 43 -14.12 20.70 -5.28
N VAL A 44 -14.42 20.88 -3.99
CA VAL A 44 -15.39 20.05 -3.27
C VAL A 44 -16.52 20.90 -2.71
N GLY A 45 -17.76 20.52 -3.06
CA GLY A 45 -18.98 21.07 -2.46
C GLY A 45 -19.49 20.10 -1.40
N PHE A 46 -19.73 20.60 -0.19
CA PHE A 46 -20.24 19.80 0.93
C PHE A 46 -21.29 20.57 1.73
N LYS A 47 -22.20 19.82 2.37
CA LYS A 47 -23.21 20.33 3.29
C LYS A 47 -22.60 20.55 4.69
N SER A 48 -23.27 21.34 5.53
CA SER A 48 -22.85 21.59 6.92
C SER A 48 -22.75 20.33 7.79
N ASN A 49 -23.46 19.26 7.43
CA ASN A 49 -23.37 17.96 8.08
C ASN A 49 -22.16 17.12 7.62
N GLY A 50 -21.32 17.64 6.73
CA GLY A 50 -20.12 16.99 6.19
C GLY A 50 -20.36 16.14 4.94
N ASN A 51 -21.61 16.00 4.45
CA ASN A 51 -21.89 15.23 3.25
C ASN A 51 -21.41 15.95 1.99
N VAL A 52 -20.59 15.29 1.19
CA VAL A 52 -20.12 15.79 -0.11
C VAL A 52 -21.27 15.70 -1.13
N THR A 53 -21.54 16.81 -1.82
CA THR A 53 -22.60 16.93 -2.84
C THR A 53 -22.06 17.12 -4.25
N GLY A 54 -20.82 17.56 -4.38
CA GLY A 54 -20.16 17.75 -5.66
C GLY A 54 -18.65 17.66 -5.49
N LEU A 55 -17.98 17.05 -6.46
CA LEU A 55 -16.54 16.90 -6.47
C LEU A 55 -16.07 17.05 -7.92
N ASP A 56 -15.26 18.08 -8.15
CA ASP A 56 -14.50 18.27 -9.38
C ASP A 56 -13.03 17.98 -9.06
N VAL A 57 -12.40 17.10 -9.84
CA VAL A 57 -11.00 16.69 -9.64
C VAL A 57 -10.30 16.64 -10.97
N GLU A 58 -9.23 17.40 -11.08
CA GLU A 58 -8.26 17.32 -12.15
C GLU A 58 -7.00 16.65 -11.62
N VAL A 59 -6.56 15.59 -12.32
CA VAL A 59 -5.37 14.82 -11.98
C VAL A 59 -4.39 14.92 -13.13
N LEU A 60 -3.29 15.65 -12.88
CA LEU A 60 -2.16 15.74 -13.80
C LEU A 60 -1.11 14.73 -13.37
N VAL A 61 -0.78 13.79 -14.25
CA VAL A 61 0.23 12.76 -14.00
C VAL A 61 1.44 13.04 -14.88
N ASP A 62 2.61 13.18 -14.27
CA ASP A 62 3.86 13.27 -15.02
C ASP A 62 4.25 11.87 -15.52
N ALA A 63 3.93 11.62 -16.80
CA ALA A 63 4.25 10.38 -17.50
C ALA A 63 5.72 10.30 -17.97
N GLY A 64 6.50 11.37 -17.80
CA GLY A 64 7.83 11.51 -18.40
C GLY A 64 7.79 11.42 -19.93
N ARG A 65 8.86 10.90 -20.52
CA ARG A 65 9.06 10.86 -21.99
C ARG A 65 8.22 9.79 -22.71
N LEU A 66 7.52 8.90 -21.99
CA LEU A 66 6.68 7.84 -22.58
C LEU A 66 5.20 8.03 -22.17
N ARG A 67 4.33 8.28 -23.14
CA ARG A 67 2.88 8.33 -22.89
C ARG A 67 2.32 6.93 -22.71
N LEU A 68 1.87 6.59 -21.51
CA LEU A 68 1.02 5.43 -21.24
C LEU A 68 -0.39 5.91 -20.89
N PHE A 69 -1.30 5.83 -21.85
CA PHE A 69 -2.71 6.19 -21.64
C PHE A 69 -3.40 5.16 -20.75
N HIS A 70 -4.05 5.62 -19.69
CA HIS A 70 -4.97 4.80 -18.90
C HIS A 70 -6.34 5.47 -18.92
N ASN A 71 -7.29 4.86 -19.63
CA ASN A 71 -8.69 5.22 -19.53
C ASN A 71 -9.32 4.30 -18.48
N ALA A 72 -9.67 4.84 -17.32
CA ALA A 72 -10.49 4.17 -16.33
C ALA A 72 -11.73 5.02 -16.06
N LYS A 73 -12.90 4.40 -16.19
CA LYS A 73 -14.17 4.97 -15.71
C LYS A 73 -14.51 4.27 -14.41
N ALA A 74 -14.69 5.03 -13.33
CA ALA A 74 -15.18 4.51 -12.07
C ALA A 74 -16.72 4.39 -12.15
N GLY A 75 -17.24 3.18 -11.99
CA GLY A 75 -18.66 2.92 -11.75
C GLY A 75 -18.86 2.43 -10.31
N GLU A 76 -20.07 2.57 -9.78
CA GLU A 76 -20.40 2.02 -8.46
C GLU A 76 -20.43 0.49 -8.47
N SER A 77 -19.82 -0.13 -7.46
CA SER A 77 -19.84 -1.60 -7.29
C SER A 77 -20.95 -2.03 -6.33
N PRO A 78 -21.64 -3.17 -6.54
CA PRO A 78 -22.96 -3.38 -5.91
C PRO A 78 -22.95 -3.87 -4.46
N GLU A 79 -21.82 -4.25 -3.85
CA GLU A 79 -21.82 -4.85 -2.50
C GLU A 79 -20.55 -4.49 -1.71
N TYR A 80 -20.72 -4.08 -0.45
CA TYR A 80 -19.64 -3.58 0.40
C TYR A 80 -19.67 -4.16 1.83
N THR A 81 -18.62 -4.88 2.23
CA THR A 81 -18.34 -5.31 3.63
C THR A 81 -17.71 -4.23 4.48
N LEU A 82 -17.49 -3.05 3.91
CA LEU A 82 -16.93 -1.90 4.59
C LEU A 82 -17.61 -1.58 5.94
N PRO A 83 -18.95 -1.68 6.11
CA PRO A 83 -19.61 -1.37 7.38
C PRO A 83 -19.21 -2.35 8.48
N LEU A 84 -19.15 -3.65 8.16
CA LEU A 84 -18.76 -4.69 9.11
C LEU A 84 -17.33 -4.50 9.62
N ILE A 85 -16.41 -4.09 8.74
CA ILE A 85 -15.02 -3.84 9.13
C ILE A 85 -14.90 -2.54 9.91
N TRP A 86 -15.68 -1.53 9.53
CA TRP A 86 -15.76 -0.26 10.25
C TRP A 86 -16.26 -0.44 11.68
N ASP A 87 -17.21 -1.36 11.89
CA ASP A 87 -17.78 -1.68 13.19
C ASP A 87 -16.86 -2.56 14.05
N LYS A 88 -16.11 -3.49 13.45
CA LYS A 88 -15.06 -4.25 14.16
C LYS A 88 -13.98 -3.35 14.77
N LEU A 89 -13.76 -2.19 14.16
CA LEU A 89 -12.86 -1.14 14.63
C LEU A 89 -13.54 -0.18 15.64
N ALA A 90 -14.28 -0.76 16.60
CA ALA A 90 -15.10 -0.01 17.57
C ALA A 90 -14.29 0.82 18.57
N GLU A 91 -13.03 0.43 18.85
CA GLU A 91 -12.20 1.08 19.86
C GLU A 91 -11.67 2.47 19.43
N PHE A 92 -11.86 2.88 18.18
CA PHE A 92 -11.38 4.16 17.66
C PHE A 92 -11.79 5.36 18.53
N LYS A 93 -13.05 5.38 19.00
CA LYS A 93 -13.58 6.49 19.83
C LYS A 93 -12.84 6.60 21.16
N GLN A 94 -12.64 5.48 21.84
CA GLN A 94 -11.95 5.44 23.13
C GLN A 94 -10.51 5.93 22.98
N ARG A 95 -9.82 5.43 21.95
CA ARG A 95 -8.42 5.75 21.72
C ARG A 95 -8.22 7.18 21.19
N ARG A 96 -9.21 7.76 20.51
CA ARG A 96 -9.22 9.19 20.17
C ARG A 96 -9.22 10.07 21.42
N MET A 97 -9.99 9.73 22.46
CA MET A 97 -10.00 10.49 23.72
C MET A 97 -8.61 10.47 24.38
N VAL A 98 -7.91 9.33 24.39
CA VAL A 98 -6.53 9.23 24.90
C VAL A 98 -5.56 10.14 24.13
N VAL A 99 -5.74 10.28 22.82
CA VAL A 99 -4.93 11.20 21.99
C VAL A 99 -5.22 12.66 22.33
N GLU A 100 -6.49 13.01 22.53
CA GLU A 100 -6.91 14.36 22.92
C GLU A 100 -6.36 14.74 24.31
N GLU A 101 -6.41 13.82 25.28
CA GLU A 101 -5.84 13.99 26.61
C GLU A 101 -4.30 14.14 26.57
N PHE A 102 -3.63 13.28 25.79
CA PHE A 102 -2.18 13.40 25.58
C PHE A 102 -1.82 14.77 24.97
N ASN A 103 -2.58 15.23 23.98
CA ASN A 103 -2.36 16.52 23.33
C ASN A 103 -2.65 17.71 24.26
N ALA A 104 -3.58 17.57 25.21
CA ALA A 104 -3.86 18.60 26.20
C ALA A 104 -2.72 18.75 27.22
N THR A 105 -2.08 17.63 27.59
CA THR A 105 -1.01 17.58 28.60
C THR A 105 0.38 17.86 28.01
N ASN A 106 0.64 17.46 26.77
CA ASN A 106 1.96 17.55 26.15
C ASN A 106 2.10 18.77 25.25
N LYS A 107 3.07 19.64 25.57
CA LYS A 107 3.32 20.88 24.82
C LYS A 107 4.14 20.68 23.55
N TRP A 108 5.12 19.79 23.58
CA TRP A 108 6.15 19.65 22.54
C TRP A 108 6.02 18.37 21.72
N ARG A 109 5.09 17.49 22.09
CA ARG A 109 4.76 16.25 21.40
C ARG A 109 3.26 16.25 21.13
N LYS A 110 2.87 15.89 19.91
CA LYS A 110 1.48 15.68 19.53
C LYS A 110 1.27 14.30 19.00
N ARG A 111 0.11 13.75 19.29
CA ARG A 111 -0.39 12.52 18.69
C ARG A 111 -1.49 12.86 17.72
N GLY A 112 -1.50 12.10 16.64
CA GLY A 112 -2.55 12.09 15.65
C GLY A 112 -3.07 10.67 15.48
N ILE A 113 -4.36 10.56 15.24
CA ILE A 113 -5.05 9.31 14.99
C ILE A 113 -5.82 9.49 13.68
N SER A 114 -5.79 8.47 12.83
CA SER A 114 -6.55 8.48 11.58
C SER A 114 -7.01 7.09 11.22
N ARG A 115 -8.11 7.06 10.48
CA ARG A 115 -8.74 5.87 9.97
C ARG A 115 -9.19 6.16 8.55
N VAL A 116 -8.80 5.28 7.63
CA VAL A 116 -9.04 5.44 6.19
C VAL A 116 -9.55 4.13 5.64
N PRO A 117 -10.77 4.10 5.06
CA PRO A 117 -11.22 2.97 4.27
C PRO A 117 -10.54 3.01 2.89
N ALA A 118 -10.29 1.85 2.30
CA ALA A 118 -9.81 1.77 0.93
C ALA A 118 -10.55 0.67 0.18
N ILE A 119 -11.02 1.02 -1.01
CA ILE A 119 -11.59 0.07 -1.97
C ILE A 119 -10.64 0.07 -3.16
N TYR A 120 -10.15 -1.13 -3.51
CA TYR A 120 -9.22 -1.30 -4.61
C TYR A 120 -9.87 -2.13 -5.72
N GLY A 121 -10.00 -1.52 -6.90
CA GLY A 121 -10.51 -2.20 -8.08
C GLY A 121 -9.45 -3.12 -8.67
N VAL A 122 -9.74 -4.41 -8.75
CA VAL A 122 -8.90 -5.40 -9.44
C VAL A 122 -9.64 -5.86 -10.69
N SER A 123 -9.06 -5.56 -11.85
CA SER A 123 -9.58 -6.01 -13.14
C SER A 123 -8.77 -7.20 -13.64
N MET A 124 -9.45 -8.32 -13.90
CA MET A 124 -8.81 -9.47 -14.51
C MET A 124 -8.45 -9.17 -15.96
N ARG A 125 -7.24 -9.57 -16.38
CA ARG A 125 -6.81 -9.50 -17.78
C ARG A 125 -6.76 -10.91 -18.34
N SER A 126 -7.36 -11.11 -19.51
CA SER A 126 -7.25 -12.38 -20.23
C SER A 126 -5.79 -12.61 -20.64
N ALA A 127 -5.20 -13.71 -20.18
CA ALA A 127 -3.88 -14.16 -20.61
C ALA A 127 -4.03 -15.49 -21.39
N PRO A 128 -3.33 -15.67 -22.52
CA PRO A 128 -3.33 -16.95 -23.22
C PRO A 128 -2.81 -18.05 -22.28
N GLY A 129 -3.65 -19.06 -22.07
CA GLY A 129 -3.52 -20.05 -21.01
C GLY A 129 -2.42 -21.07 -21.26
N ARG A 130 -1.19 -20.75 -20.86
CA ARG A 130 -0.18 -21.74 -20.48
C ARG A 130 0.58 -21.19 -19.27
N VAL A 131 0.61 -21.93 -18.17
CA VAL A 131 1.19 -21.46 -16.92
C VAL A 131 2.55 -22.09 -16.66
N LYS A 132 3.50 -21.21 -16.32
CA LYS A 132 4.70 -21.53 -15.56
C LYS A 132 4.36 -21.87 -14.12
N GLN A 133 4.03 -23.12 -13.89
CA GLN A 133 4.27 -23.90 -12.67
C GLN A 133 4.23 -25.38 -13.09
N MET A 134 5.16 -25.79 -13.95
CA MET A 134 5.43 -27.20 -14.20
C MET A 134 6.28 -27.71 -13.02
N ALA A 135 5.68 -28.40 -12.05
CA ALA A 135 5.76 -29.86 -11.96
C ALA A 135 4.91 -30.42 -10.80
N ALA A 136 4.23 -31.52 -11.13
CA ALA A 136 3.60 -32.55 -10.29
C ALA A 136 2.16 -32.35 -9.77
N ILE A 137 1.24 -31.91 -10.61
CA ILE A 137 -0.17 -32.20 -10.37
C ILE A 137 -0.56 -33.44 -11.16
N SER A 138 -0.32 -34.62 -10.58
CA SER A 138 -0.92 -35.87 -11.07
C SER A 138 -1.28 -36.91 -10.01
N LEU A 139 -1.10 -36.66 -8.71
CA LEU A 139 -1.30 -37.72 -7.69
C LEU A 139 -2.22 -37.37 -6.52
N GLY A 140 -2.53 -36.09 -6.26
CA GLY A 140 -3.37 -35.71 -5.11
C GLY A 140 -4.83 -36.13 -5.24
N LEU A 141 -5.33 -36.24 -6.47
CA LEU A 141 -6.70 -36.67 -6.75
C LEU A 141 -6.84 -38.17 -6.91
N ILE A 142 -5.76 -38.96 -6.86
CA ILE A 142 -5.84 -40.42 -6.88
C ILE A 142 -6.11 -40.98 -5.47
N GLN A 143 -6.07 -40.16 -4.40
CA GLN A 143 -6.25 -40.62 -3.01
C GLN A 143 -5.48 -41.94 -2.75
N CYS A 144 -4.21 -41.98 -3.15
CA CYS A 144 -3.36 -43.14 -3.00
C CYS A 144 -2.74 -43.18 -1.57
N GLY A 145 -3.57 -42.98 -0.54
CA GLY A 145 -3.19 -43.09 0.87
C GLY A 145 -2.18 -42.05 1.42
N THR A 146 -1.70 -41.09 0.62
CA THR A 146 -0.68 -40.11 1.04
C THR A 146 -1.31 -38.84 1.61
N THR A 147 -0.72 -38.28 2.67
CA THR A 147 -1.12 -36.99 3.26
C THR A 147 -0.85 -35.83 2.30
N SER A 148 -1.50 -34.66 2.51
CA SER A 148 -1.30 -33.47 1.67
C SER A 148 0.17 -33.01 1.61
N ASP A 149 0.93 -33.25 2.68
CA ASP A 149 2.32 -32.82 2.82
C ASP A 149 3.26 -33.67 1.95
N GLU A 150 3.05 -34.99 1.89
CA GLU A 150 3.82 -35.91 1.02
C GLU A 150 3.61 -35.64 -0.48
N LEU A 151 2.51 -34.97 -0.84
CA LEU A 151 2.23 -34.56 -2.21
C LEU A 151 3.01 -33.30 -2.61
N LEU A 152 3.15 -32.35 -1.70
CA LEU A 152 3.91 -31.11 -1.94
C LEU A 152 5.39 -31.41 -2.17
N GLU A 153 5.95 -32.42 -1.48
CA GLU A 153 7.34 -32.87 -1.69
C GLU A 153 7.57 -33.47 -3.09
N LYS A 154 6.51 -33.94 -3.74
CA LYS A 154 6.57 -34.50 -5.11
C LYS A 154 6.44 -33.42 -6.18
N ILE A 155 6.08 -32.19 -5.81
CA ILE A 155 5.84 -31.02 -6.68
C ILE A 155 7.10 -30.16 -6.71
N ARG A 156 7.56 -29.82 -7.92
CA ARG A 156 8.73 -28.94 -8.10
C ARG A 156 8.40 -27.81 -9.06
N VAL A 157 8.59 -26.56 -8.65
CA VAL A 157 8.43 -25.42 -9.54
C VAL A 157 9.77 -25.15 -10.25
N VAL A 158 9.78 -25.26 -11.58
CA VAL A 158 10.94 -24.93 -12.42
C VAL A 158 10.94 -23.44 -12.78
N GLN A 159 12.14 -22.87 -12.96
CA GLN A 159 12.33 -21.47 -13.33
C GLN A 159 11.58 -21.09 -14.61
N SER A 160 11.15 -19.83 -14.62
CA SER A 160 10.46 -19.16 -15.71
C SER A 160 11.40 -18.80 -16.88
N ASP A 161 11.33 -19.48 -18.03
CA ASP A 161 12.04 -19.10 -19.29
C ASP A 161 11.12 -19.02 -20.54
N THR A 162 11.61 -18.46 -21.66
CA THR A 162 10.85 -18.29 -22.92
C THR A 162 10.91 -19.49 -23.86
N LEU A 163 11.75 -20.50 -23.58
CA LEU A 163 11.81 -21.76 -24.34
C LEU A 163 10.68 -22.70 -23.87
N SER A 164 10.47 -22.79 -22.56
CA SER A 164 9.43 -23.60 -21.92
C SER A 164 8.04 -23.00 -22.07
N MET A 165 7.94 -21.68 -22.24
CA MET A 165 6.66 -20.99 -22.40
C MET A 165 6.76 -19.83 -23.38
N VAL A 166 6.26 -20.07 -24.58
CA VAL A 166 6.16 -19.07 -25.64
C VAL A 166 4.93 -18.19 -25.36
N GLN A 167 5.04 -16.87 -25.56
CA GLN A 167 3.95 -15.88 -25.40
C GLN A 167 3.39 -15.70 -23.97
N GLY A 168 4.26 -15.72 -22.95
CA GLY A 168 3.85 -15.35 -21.59
C GLY A 168 3.34 -13.91 -21.47
N SER A 169 2.30 -13.72 -20.64
CA SER A 169 1.83 -12.39 -20.24
C SER A 169 2.69 -11.80 -19.11
N ILE A 170 2.51 -10.51 -18.83
CA ILE A 170 3.23 -9.79 -17.77
C ILE A 170 2.67 -10.19 -16.40
N THR A 171 3.55 -10.50 -15.45
CA THR A 171 3.18 -10.67 -14.03
C THR A 171 3.00 -9.30 -13.37
N GLY A 172 1.76 -8.91 -13.06
CA GLY A 172 1.44 -7.64 -12.40
C GLY A 172 -0.07 -7.41 -12.23
N GLY A 173 -0.45 -6.28 -11.63
CA GLY A 173 -1.86 -5.91 -11.42
C GLY A 173 -2.59 -6.80 -10.42
N SER A 174 -1.85 -7.42 -9.51
CA SER A 174 -2.34 -8.32 -8.45
C SER A 174 -3.22 -9.50 -8.88
N THR A 175 -3.14 -9.93 -10.15
CA THR A 175 -3.96 -11.02 -10.72
C THR A 175 -3.14 -12.25 -11.11
N THR A 176 -1.82 -12.23 -10.89
CA THR A 176 -0.92 -13.27 -11.40
C THR A 176 -1.17 -14.63 -10.75
N SER A 177 -1.40 -14.68 -9.44
CA SER A 177 -1.74 -15.92 -8.72
C SER A 177 -3.05 -16.49 -9.22
N GLU A 178 -4.08 -15.66 -9.37
CA GLU A 178 -5.36 -16.04 -9.96
C GLU A 178 -5.14 -16.67 -11.36
N ILE A 179 -4.63 -15.92 -12.33
CA ILE A 179 -4.45 -16.44 -13.70
C ILE A 179 -3.61 -17.72 -13.74
N SER A 180 -2.56 -17.79 -12.91
CA SER A 180 -1.66 -18.95 -12.86
C SER A 180 -2.34 -20.18 -12.25
N CYS A 181 -3.02 -20.02 -11.12
CA CYS A 181 -3.74 -21.10 -10.46
C CYS A 181 -4.87 -21.65 -11.32
N GLU A 182 -5.58 -20.82 -12.09
CA GLU A 182 -6.64 -21.30 -12.98
C GLU A 182 -6.11 -22.15 -14.12
N ALA A 183 -5.04 -21.72 -14.79
CA ALA A 183 -4.52 -22.56 -15.87
C ALA A 183 -3.83 -23.83 -15.34
N VAL A 184 -3.25 -23.80 -14.13
CA VAL A 184 -2.82 -25.02 -13.42
C VAL A 184 -4.02 -25.92 -13.11
N ARG A 185 -5.16 -25.35 -12.70
CA ARG A 185 -6.42 -26.07 -12.47
C ARG A 185 -6.94 -26.74 -13.74
N ILE A 186 -6.93 -26.04 -14.88
CA ILE A 186 -7.33 -26.60 -16.18
C ILE A 186 -6.42 -27.76 -16.59
N CYS A 187 -5.10 -27.61 -16.43
CA CYS A 187 -4.15 -28.69 -16.73
C CYS A 187 -4.37 -29.91 -15.82
N ARG A 188 -4.62 -29.67 -14.52
CA ARG A 188 -5.01 -30.71 -13.57
C ARG A 188 -6.28 -31.39 -14.05
N ASP A 189 -7.34 -30.65 -14.36
CA ASP A 189 -8.65 -31.20 -14.70
C ASP A 189 -8.56 -32.08 -15.96
N GLY A 190 -7.82 -31.65 -16.98
CA GLY A 190 -7.59 -32.48 -18.18
C GLY A 190 -6.74 -33.74 -17.92
N LEU A 191 -5.83 -33.70 -16.94
CA LEU A 191 -5.07 -34.90 -16.54
C LEU A 191 -5.92 -35.83 -15.66
N VAL A 192 -6.73 -35.27 -14.77
CA VAL A 192 -7.69 -36.01 -13.96
C VAL A 192 -8.71 -36.67 -14.86
N GLU A 193 -9.29 -35.99 -15.85
CA GLU A 193 -10.23 -36.55 -16.82
C GLU A 193 -9.67 -37.79 -17.51
N ARG A 194 -8.36 -37.81 -17.84
CA ARG A 194 -7.69 -38.98 -18.42
C ARG A 194 -7.48 -40.12 -17.43
N LEU A 195 -7.30 -39.81 -16.15
CA LEU A 195 -7.07 -40.78 -15.08
C LEU A 195 -8.36 -41.19 -14.36
N LEU A 196 -9.45 -40.45 -14.57
CA LEU A 196 -10.73 -40.65 -13.94
C LEU A 196 -11.31 -42.04 -14.27
N PRO A 197 -11.28 -42.56 -15.50
CA PRO A 197 -11.74 -43.92 -15.81
C PRO A 197 -11.06 -45.02 -14.97
N VAL A 198 -9.83 -44.78 -14.52
CA VAL A 198 -9.08 -45.69 -13.63
C VAL A 198 -9.48 -45.52 -12.17
N LYS A 199 -9.91 -44.31 -11.80
CA LYS A 199 -10.38 -43.98 -10.45
C LYS A 199 -11.85 -44.33 -10.22
N THR A 200 -12.72 -44.28 -11.24
CA THR A 200 -14.18 -44.54 -11.15
C THR A 200 -14.52 -45.98 -10.74
N SER A 201 -13.54 -46.85 -10.50
CA SER A 201 -13.72 -48.08 -9.70
C SER A 201 -13.86 -47.82 -8.19
N LEU A 202 -13.71 -46.57 -7.73
CA LEU A 202 -13.72 -46.13 -6.33
C LEU A 202 -14.44 -44.76 -6.20
N VAL A 203 -15.39 -44.68 -5.27
CA VAL A 203 -16.62 -43.84 -5.30
C VAL A 203 -16.50 -42.47 -4.56
N GLU A 204 -17.08 -41.42 -5.20
CA GLU A 204 -17.86 -40.20 -4.79
C GLU A 204 -17.61 -39.40 -3.46
N THR A 205 -17.99 -38.12 -3.22
CA THR A 205 -18.69 -37.00 -3.93
C THR A 205 -18.55 -35.62 -3.20
N VAL A 206 -18.84 -34.52 -3.94
CA VAL A 206 -19.62 -33.27 -3.59
C VAL A 206 -19.00 -32.15 -2.69
N THR A 207 -19.59 -30.95 -2.60
CA THR A 207 -19.49 -29.70 -3.41
C THR A 207 -19.48 -28.51 -2.44
N TRP A 208 -19.07 -27.31 -2.87
CA TRP A 208 -18.93 -26.12 -2.01
C TRP A 208 -19.84 -24.97 -2.45
N GLU A 209 -20.50 -24.32 -1.47
CA GLU A 209 -21.44 -23.20 -1.65
C GLU A 209 -20.94 -21.85 -1.07
N ASN A 210 -20.95 -20.84 -1.96
CA ASN A 210 -21.30 -19.42 -1.80
C ASN A 210 -20.50 -18.36 -0.96
N LEU A 211 -20.21 -17.26 -1.69
CA LEU A 211 -20.24 -15.77 -1.52
C LEU A 211 -19.03 -14.79 -1.29
N ILE A 212 -19.14 -13.46 -1.33
CA ILE A 212 -18.05 -12.53 -1.79
C ILE A 212 -17.76 -11.37 -0.79
N SER A 213 -16.51 -10.88 -0.49
CA SER A 213 -16.28 -9.50 0.14
C SER A 213 -14.86 -8.80 0.28
N LEU A 214 -14.79 -7.45 0.61
CA LEU A 214 -13.71 -6.37 0.65
C LEU A 214 -13.31 -5.76 2.08
N SER A 215 -12.33 -4.80 2.24
CA SER A 215 -11.53 -4.38 3.48
C SER A 215 -11.62 -2.92 4.13
N ALA A 216 -11.23 -2.66 5.43
CA ALA A 216 -11.10 -1.32 6.16
C ALA A 216 -10.16 -1.23 7.46
N ILE A 217 -9.79 -0.03 8.04
CA ILE A 217 -8.58 0.20 8.96
C ILE A 217 -8.62 1.32 10.06
N ASP A 218 -7.89 1.18 11.21
CA ASP A 218 -7.58 2.19 12.29
C ASP A 218 -6.05 2.41 12.57
N LYS A 219 -5.55 3.65 12.88
CA LYS A 219 -4.10 3.92 13.20
C LYS A 219 -3.72 5.10 14.14
N TYR A 220 -2.51 5.04 14.73
CA TYR A 220 -1.86 6.04 15.61
C TYR A 220 -0.48 6.49 15.11
N VAL A 221 -0.24 7.79 15.12
CA VAL A 221 1.07 8.39 14.87
C VAL A 221 1.40 9.41 15.94
N GLU A 222 2.64 9.43 16.40
CA GLU A 222 3.17 10.47 17.27
C GLU A 222 4.16 11.36 16.50
N VAL A 223 4.07 12.66 16.71
CA VAL A 223 4.90 13.68 16.08
C VAL A 223 5.57 14.51 17.17
N ASN A 224 6.89 14.57 17.12
CA ASN A 224 7.69 15.48 17.93
C ASN A 224 7.72 16.86 17.25
N ILE A 225 7.15 17.88 17.89
CA ILE A 225 6.99 19.22 17.32
C ILE A 225 8.35 19.94 17.24
N LEU A 226 9.30 19.59 18.12
CA LEU A 226 10.61 20.24 18.19
C LEU A 226 11.50 19.82 17.04
N THR A 227 11.47 18.55 16.64
CA THR A 227 12.33 17.97 15.59
C THR A 227 11.60 17.74 14.27
N GLY A 228 10.27 17.68 14.29
CA GLY A 228 9.45 17.19 13.16
C GLY A 228 9.48 15.67 13.01
N GLU A 229 10.15 14.96 13.93
CA GLU A 229 10.28 13.51 13.89
C GLU A 229 8.92 12.85 14.06
N THR A 230 8.62 11.88 13.19
CA THR A 230 7.37 11.13 13.22
C THR A 230 7.64 9.68 13.59
N THR A 231 7.01 9.20 14.66
CA THR A 231 7.08 7.79 15.08
C THR A 231 5.71 7.15 14.92
N ILE A 232 5.64 6.03 14.20
CA ILE A 232 4.41 5.25 14.07
C ILE A 232 4.29 4.36 15.30
N LEU A 233 3.39 4.71 16.22
CA LEU A 233 3.22 3.96 17.46
C LEU A 233 2.50 2.64 17.24
N ARG A 234 1.38 2.69 16.49
CA ARG A 234 0.54 1.52 16.29
C ARG A 234 -0.23 1.59 14.97
N THR A 235 -0.34 0.46 14.31
CA THR A 235 -1.17 0.25 13.14
C THR A 235 -2.02 -1.02 13.35
N ASP A 236 -3.33 -0.91 13.12
CA ASP A 236 -4.24 -2.05 13.10
C ASP A 236 -4.88 -2.14 11.70
N ILE A 237 -4.58 -3.21 10.95
CA ILE A 237 -5.15 -3.46 9.62
C ILE A 237 -6.15 -4.61 9.70
N ILE A 238 -7.36 -4.41 9.18
CA ILE A 238 -8.28 -5.51 8.88
C ILE A 238 -8.41 -5.60 7.36
N TYR A 239 -7.91 -6.68 6.80
CA TYR A 239 -7.87 -6.86 5.35
C TYR A 239 -8.68 -8.07 4.92
N ASP A 240 -9.48 -7.93 3.86
CA ASP A 240 -10.31 -9.00 3.35
C ASP A 240 -9.65 -9.65 2.14
N CYS A 241 -9.13 -10.86 2.37
CA CYS A 241 -8.46 -11.68 1.35
C CYS A 241 -9.42 -12.66 0.65
N GLY A 242 -10.73 -12.61 0.90
CA GLY A 242 -11.60 -13.73 0.53
C GLY A 242 -11.19 -14.99 1.28
N LYS A 243 -11.27 -16.15 0.62
CA LYS A 243 -10.64 -17.38 1.10
C LYS A 243 -9.17 -17.37 0.68
N SER A 244 -8.32 -16.89 1.59
CA SER A 244 -6.86 -16.85 1.37
C SER A 244 -6.32 -18.21 0.92
N LEU A 245 -5.49 -18.21 -0.13
CA LEU A 245 -4.81 -19.42 -0.61
C LEU A 245 -3.68 -19.83 0.35
N ASN A 246 -2.98 -18.83 0.88
CA ASN A 246 -1.94 -19.01 1.87
C ASN A 246 -1.91 -17.77 2.78
N PRO A 247 -2.49 -17.87 4.00
CA PRO A 247 -2.59 -16.73 4.92
C PRO A 247 -1.24 -16.11 5.28
N ALA A 248 -0.17 -16.91 5.38
CA ALA A 248 1.15 -16.40 5.72
C ALA A 248 1.75 -15.54 4.59
N VAL A 249 1.55 -15.95 3.33
CA VAL A 249 1.99 -15.16 2.16
C VAL A 249 1.16 -13.89 2.03
N ASP A 250 -0.16 -14.01 2.18
CA ASP A 250 -1.06 -12.86 2.10
C ASP A 250 -0.76 -11.84 3.21
N LEU A 251 -0.50 -12.30 4.44
CA LEU A 251 -0.08 -11.45 5.55
C LEU A 251 1.21 -10.69 5.21
N GLY A 252 2.23 -11.40 4.70
CA GLY A 252 3.49 -10.78 4.29
C GLY A 252 3.34 -9.77 3.13
N GLN A 253 2.42 -10.02 2.19
CA GLN A 253 2.09 -9.04 1.14
C GLN A 253 1.42 -7.79 1.73
N ILE A 254 0.47 -7.97 2.66
CA ILE A 254 -0.22 -6.86 3.32
C ILE A 254 0.77 -5.99 4.09
N GLU A 255 1.64 -6.59 4.89
CA GLU A 255 2.66 -5.88 5.65
C GLU A 255 3.68 -5.20 4.73
N GLY A 256 4.17 -5.90 3.71
CA GLY A 256 5.18 -5.38 2.79
C GLY A 256 4.66 -4.21 1.96
N ALA A 257 3.46 -4.33 1.38
CA ALA A 257 2.84 -3.27 0.60
C ALA A 257 2.48 -2.07 1.47
N PHE A 258 2.04 -2.30 2.70
CA PHE A 258 1.81 -1.24 3.67
C PHE A 258 3.07 -0.43 3.97
N VAL A 259 4.18 -1.11 4.31
CA VAL A 259 5.46 -0.46 4.62
C VAL A 259 5.99 0.28 3.40
N GLN A 260 5.84 -0.28 2.19
CA GLN A 260 6.16 0.42 0.95
C GLN A 260 5.32 1.70 0.78
N GLY A 261 4.05 1.68 1.16
CA GLY A 261 3.19 2.85 1.20
C GLY A 261 3.65 3.88 2.24
N VAL A 262 4.13 3.45 3.42
CA VAL A 262 4.72 4.36 4.42
C VAL A 262 5.93 5.08 3.83
N GLY A 263 6.78 4.34 3.10
CA GLY A 263 7.89 4.92 2.33
C GLY A 263 7.40 6.02 1.40
N PHE A 264 6.42 5.71 0.54
CA PHE A 264 5.84 6.66 -0.40
C PHE A 264 5.26 7.93 0.26
N PHE A 265 4.54 7.80 1.38
CA PHE A 265 3.87 8.94 2.00
C PHE A 265 4.74 9.76 2.97
N MET A 266 5.80 9.16 3.54
CA MET A 266 6.53 9.75 4.66
C MET A 266 8.03 9.95 4.42
N LEU A 267 8.68 9.15 3.57
CA LEU A 267 10.14 9.05 3.54
C LEU A 267 10.74 9.28 2.15
N GLU A 268 10.24 8.54 1.16
CA GLU A 268 10.87 8.37 -0.15
C GLU A 268 10.66 9.61 -1.03
N GLU A 269 11.74 10.33 -1.30
CA GLU A 269 11.74 11.51 -2.16
C GLU A 269 12.73 11.34 -3.31
N CYS A 270 12.26 11.64 -4.53
CA CYS A 270 13.09 11.69 -5.72
C CYS A 270 13.31 13.15 -6.14
N LEU A 271 14.48 13.69 -5.82
CA LEU A 271 14.86 15.06 -6.19
C LEU A 271 15.56 15.11 -7.55
N MET A 272 15.22 16.15 -8.32
CA MET A 272 15.89 16.54 -9.55
C MET A 272 16.50 17.95 -9.38
N ASN A 273 17.63 18.21 -10.05
CA ASN A 273 18.23 19.55 -10.08
C ASN A 273 17.55 20.45 -11.14
N SER A 274 18.01 21.70 -11.27
CA SER A 274 17.52 22.66 -12.26
C SER A 274 17.66 22.19 -13.71
N ASP A 275 18.61 21.29 -13.98
CA ASP A 275 18.89 20.73 -15.29
C ASP A 275 18.07 19.47 -15.60
N GLY A 276 17.21 19.03 -14.66
CA GLY A 276 16.39 17.83 -14.78
C GLY A 276 17.13 16.52 -14.49
N LEU A 277 18.33 16.57 -13.89
CA LEU A 277 19.10 15.41 -13.49
C LEU A 277 18.69 14.92 -12.10
N VAL A 278 18.54 13.60 -11.94
CA VAL A 278 18.20 12.96 -10.66
C VAL A 278 19.40 13.10 -9.70
N VAL A 279 19.16 13.74 -8.56
CA VAL A 279 20.15 13.94 -7.49
C VAL A 279 20.14 12.77 -6.49
N THR A 280 18.98 12.15 -6.32
CA THR A 280 18.75 11.05 -5.37
C THR A 280 18.99 9.69 -6.01
N ASP A 281 20.22 9.47 -6.49
CA ASP A 281 20.58 8.32 -7.32
C ASP A 281 21.23 7.14 -6.55
N SER A 282 21.20 7.16 -5.21
CA SER A 282 21.80 6.11 -4.38
C SER A 282 20.98 5.81 -3.13
N THR A 283 21.29 4.69 -2.46
CA THR A 283 20.71 4.32 -1.16
C THR A 283 21.15 5.25 -0.01
N TRP A 284 22.22 6.03 -0.23
CA TRP A 284 22.64 7.06 0.71
C TRP A 284 21.74 8.29 0.68
N THR A 285 21.16 8.60 -0.48
CA THR A 285 20.33 9.78 -0.71
C THR A 285 18.83 9.48 -0.76
N TYR A 286 18.44 8.29 -1.23
CA TYR A 286 17.06 7.82 -1.30
C TYR A 286 16.77 6.88 -0.13
N LYS A 287 15.92 7.31 0.80
CA LYS A 287 15.66 6.60 2.07
C LYS A 287 14.36 5.83 2.02
N ILE A 288 14.48 4.51 1.91
CA ILE A 288 13.38 3.57 2.08
C ILE A 288 13.09 3.35 3.58
N PRO A 289 11.90 2.83 3.94
CA PRO A 289 11.61 2.40 5.30
C PRO A 289 12.65 1.42 5.86
N THR A 290 13.03 1.64 7.11
CA THR A 290 13.87 0.74 7.92
C THR A 290 13.10 0.25 9.15
N VAL A 291 13.71 -0.65 9.93
CA VAL A 291 13.13 -1.23 11.17
C VAL A 291 12.70 -0.16 12.17
N ASP A 292 13.33 1.02 12.18
CA ASP A 292 12.95 2.10 13.11
C ASP A 292 11.73 2.91 12.62
N THR A 293 11.36 2.76 11.35
CA THR A 293 10.28 3.53 10.71
C THR A 293 8.97 2.77 10.58
N ILE A 294 8.98 1.45 10.80
CA ILE A 294 7.76 0.62 10.80
C ILE A 294 6.96 0.85 12.10
N PRO A 295 5.66 0.48 12.15
CA PRO A 295 4.86 0.63 13.37
C PRO A 295 5.45 -0.19 14.53
N ARG A 296 5.61 0.43 15.71
CA ARG A 296 6.09 -0.28 16.91
C ARG A 296 5.17 -1.42 17.32
N GLN A 297 3.87 -1.21 17.19
CA GLN A 297 2.86 -2.26 17.28
C GLN A 297 2.16 -2.39 15.93
N PHE A 298 2.36 -3.50 15.25
CA PHE A 298 1.77 -3.76 13.94
C PHE A 298 0.86 -4.98 14.02
N ASN A 299 -0.45 -4.75 14.03
CA ASN A 299 -1.46 -5.82 14.06
C ASN A 299 -2.14 -5.89 12.70
N VAL A 300 -2.17 -7.07 12.10
CA VAL A 300 -2.87 -7.33 10.84
C VAL A 300 -3.79 -8.53 11.03
N GLU A 301 -5.09 -8.32 10.84
CA GLU A 301 -6.12 -9.36 10.86
C GLU A 301 -6.61 -9.59 9.43
N ILE A 302 -6.58 -10.85 9.00
CA ILE A 302 -7.20 -11.26 7.74
C ILE A 302 -8.65 -11.65 8.03
N LEU A 303 -9.57 -10.95 7.38
CA LEU A 303 -10.96 -11.34 7.33
C LEU A 303 -11.17 -12.31 6.17
N ASN A 304 -11.72 -13.49 6.47
CA ASN A 304 -12.17 -14.42 5.46
C ASN A 304 -13.63 -14.12 5.10
N SER A 305 -13.84 -13.45 3.97
CA SER A 305 -15.17 -13.39 3.36
C SER A 305 -15.57 -14.70 2.67
N GLY A 306 -16.82 -14.85 2.24
CA GLY A 306 -17.40 -16.10 1.72
C GLY A 306 -16.78 -16.66 0.40
N GLN A 307 -17.50 -17.54 -0.33
CA GLN A 307 -17.11 -17.97 -1.71
C GLN A 307 -17.40 -17.11 -2.99
N HIS A 308 -16.36 -16.57 -3.62
CA HIS A 308 -16.50 -15.91 -4.90
C HIS A 308 -16.62 -16.86 -6.10
N LYS A 309 -17.82 -16.98 -6.67
CA LYS A 309 -18.10 -17.79 -7.89
C LYS A 309 -17.21 -17.43 -9.09
N ASN A 310 -16.86 -16.16 -9.23
CA ASN A 310 -16.06 -15.65 -10.36
C ASN A 310 -14.56 -15.59 -10.07
N ARG A 311 -14.09 -16.09 -8.92
CA ARG A 311 -12.66 -16.06 -8.54
C ARG A 311 -12.17 -17.45 -8.16
N ILE A 312 -10.87 -17.66 -8.35
CA ILE A 312 -10.28 -18.98 -8.14
C ILE A 312 -10.20 -19.26 -6.65
N LEU A 313 -10.82 -20.37 -6.26
CA LEU A 313 -10.96 -20.82 -4.87
C LEU A 313 -11.49 -19.72 -3.93
N SER A 314 -12.20 -18.73 -4.48
CA SER A 314 -12.71 -17.58 -3.73
C SER A 314 -11.67 -16.65 -3.11
N SER A 315 -10.43 -16.69 -3.60
CA SER A 315 -9.33 -15.83 -3.13
C SER A 315 -9.41 -14.41 -3.67
N LYS A 316 -8.69 -13.49 -3.02
CA LYS A 316 -8.51 -12.10 -3.48
C LYS A 316 -7.05 -11.67 -3.50
N ALA A 317 -6.78 -10.76 -4.42
CA ALA A 317 -5.56 -9.99 -4.49
C ALA A 317 -5.20 -9.31 -3.15
N SER A 318 -3.98 -9.55 -2.69
CA SER A 318 -3.40 -8.99 -1.46
C SER A 318 -2.16 -8.10 -1.72
N GLY A 319 -1.62 -8.09 -2.95
CA GLY A 319 -0.34 -7.44 -3.28
C GLY A 319 -0.38 -5.91 -3.29
N GLU A 320 -1.05 -5.29 -4.27
CA GLU A 320 -1.09 -3.83 -4.41
C GLU A 320 -2.06 -3.10 -3.47
N PRO A 321 -3.26 -3.63 -3.14
CA PRO A 321 -4.27 -2.86 -2.40
C PRO A 321 -3.78 -2.29 -1.05
N PRO A 322 -2.97 -3.01 -0.26
CA PRO A 322 -2.55 -2.53 1.05
C PRO A 322 -1.65 -1.29 1.04
N LEU A 323 -1.05 -0.95 -0.11
CA LEU A 323 -0.21 0.24 -0.25
C LEU A 323 -0.96 1.54 0.03
N LEU A 324 -2.20 1.66 -0.45
CA LEU A 324 -3.01 2.87 -0.25
C LEU A 324 -3.39 3.10 1.21
N LEU A 325 -3.40 2.03 2.01
CA LEU A 325 -3.73 2.08 3.43
C LEU A 325 -2.73 2.93 4.19
N ALA A 326 -1.49 3.02 3.73
CA ALA A 326 -0.46 3.86 4.35
C ALA A 326 -0.82 5.35 4.37
N SER A 327 -1.75 5.82 3.52
CA SER A 327 -2.28 7.19 3.55
C SER A 327 -2.85 7.59 4.91
N SER A 328 -3.35 6.64 5.71
CA SER A 328 -3.80 6.94 7.08
C SER A 328 -2.66 7.33 8.02
N VAL A 329 -1.41 6.90 7.79
CA VAL A 329 -0.25 7.40 8.54
C VAL A 329 -0.05 8.89 8.24
N TYR A 330 -0.08 9.25 6.96
CA TYR A 330 -0.01 10.65 6.53
C TYR A 330 -1.17 11.49 7.10
N CYS A 331 -2.41 10.99 7.07
CA CYS A 331 -3.55 11.68 7.66
C CYS A 331 -3.42 11.84 9.19
N ALA A 332 -2.85 10.86 9.89
CA ALA A 332 -2.58 10.95 11.31
C ALA A 332 -1.50 11.99 11.61
N VAL A 333 -0.41 12.05 10.83
CA VAL A 333 0.59 13.14 10.95
C VAL A 333 -0.05 14.49 10.71
N ARG A 334 -0.88 14.63 9.68
CA ARG A 334 -1.63 15.87 9.40
C ARG A 334 -2.51 16.28 10.59
N ALA A 335 -3.18 15.32 11.23
CA ALA A 335 -3.96 15.60 12.44
C ALA A 335 -3.08 16.08 13.61
N ALA A 336 -1.92 15.45 13.83
CA ALA A 336 -0.97 15.87 14.86
C ALA A 336 -0.41 17.29 14.62
N VAL A 337 -0.06 17.60 13.37
CA VAL A 337 0.39 18.94 12.96
C VAL A 337 -0.72 19.98 13.15
N LYS A 338 -1.97 19.63 12.84
CA LYS A 338 -3.13 20.50 13.09
C LYS A 338 -3.27 20.83 14.58
N GLU A 339 -3.12 19.84 15.46
CA GLU A 339 -3.14 20.08 16.91
C GLU A 339 -1.94 20.89 17.40
N ALA A 340 -0.75 20.71 16.83
CA ALA A 340 0.41 21.55 17.13
C ALA A 340 0.14 23.02 16.78
N ARG A 341 -0.39 23.30 15.58
CA ARG A 341 -0.74 24.66 15.13
C ARG A 341 -1.80 25.31 16.03
N LYS A 342 -2.84 24.57 16.42
CA LYS A 342 -3.87 25.05 17.36
C LYS A 342 -3.29 25.47 18.70
N GLN A 343 -2.32 24.73 19.23
CA GLN A 343 -1.66 25.11 20.49
C GLN A 343 -0.89 26.43 20.35
N ILE A 344 -0.21 26.65 19.22
CA ILE A 344 0.57 27.88 18.99
C ILE A 344 -0.34 29.10 18.93
N VAL A 345 -1.46 29.00 18.20
CA VAL A 345 -2.44 30.09 18.10
C VAL A 345 -2.94 30.51 19.49
N ARG A 346 -3.23 29.55 20.37
CA ARG A 346 -3.63 29.84 21.76
C ARG A 346 -2.56 30.58 22.58
N CYS A 347 -1.28 30.36 22.29
CA CYS A 347 -0.19 31.10 22.94
C CYS A 347 0.01 32.50 22.33
N SER A 348 -0.34 32.72 21.06
CA SER A 348 -0.16 34.00 20.37
C SER A 348 -1.35 34.97 20.47
N SER A 349 -2.53 34.53 20.89
CA SER A 349 -3.74 35.36 20.95
C SER A 349 -3.74 36.49 22.00
N ASN A 350 -2.65 36.68 22.76
CA ASN A 350 -2.43 37.88 23.59
C ASN A 350 -1.51 38.93 22.92
N SER A 351 -0.92 38.63 21.76
CA SER A 351 -0.09 39.56 20.99
C SER A 351 -0.85 40.02 19.75
N GLN A 352 -1.04 41.34 19.61
CA GLN A 352 -1.76 42.04 18.52
C GLN A 352 -1.06 41.95 17.14
N GLN A 353 -0.53 40.79 16.75
CA GLN A 353 -0.04 40.56 15.39
C GLN A 353 -0.73 39.32 14.82
N GLY A 354 -1.73 39.59 13.97
CA GLY A 354 -2.46 38.59 13.20
C GLY A 354 -1.52 37.84 12.28
N ILE A 355 -1.16 36.62 12.69
CA ILE A 355 -0.73 35.60 11.74
C ILE A 355 -2.00 34.82 11.41
N ASP A 356 -2.46 34.94 10.18
CA ASP A 356 -3.53 34.12 9.63
C ASP A 356 -3.02 32.68 9.47
N LEU A 357 -2.87 31.99 10.60
CA LEU A 357 -2.78 30.53 10.66
C LEU A 357 -4.21 30.02 10.48
N SER A 358 -4.76 30.20 9.28
CA SER A 358 -6.01 29.56 8.90
C SER A 358 -5.92 28.07 9.27
N SER A 359 -7.03 27.50 9.72
CA SER A 359 -7.10 26.12 10.20
C SER A 359 -6.70 25.07 9.15
N ASP A 360 -6.54 25.52 7.91
CA ASP A 360 -6.47 24.73 6.71
C ASP A 360 -5.07 24.91 6.11
N PHE A 361 -4.34 23.80 6.03
CA PHE A 361 -3.02 23.73 5.44
C PHE A 361 -2.92 22.47 4.59
N GLU A 362 -2.12 22.54 3.54
CA GLU A 362 -1.85 21.41 2.67
C GLU A 362 -0.45 20.86 2.99
N LEU A 363 -0.40 19.67 3.59
CA LEU A 363 0.86 18.99 3.88
C LEU A 363 1.35 18.26 2.62
N PRO A 364 2.53 18.55 2.06
CA PRO A 364 2.97 17.88 0.85
C PRO A 364 3.31 16.40 1.11
N VAL A 365 3.32 15.61 0.05
CA VAL A 365 3.75 14.20 0.03
C VAL A 365 5.07 14.11 -0.73
N PRO A 366 6.13 13.51 -0.16
CA PRO A 366 6.18 12.87 1.16
C PRO A 366 6.26 13.86 2.33
N ALA A 367 5.58 13.53 3.44
CA ALA A 367 5.59 14.33 4.67
C ALA A 367 6.82 14.06 5.53
N ARG A 368 8.01 14.40 5.03
CA ARG A 368 9.30 14.16 5.70
C ARG A 368 9.47 14.99 6.96
N MET A 369 10.40 14.58 7.82
CA MET A 369 10.73 15.29 9.07
C MET A 369 10.96 16.81 8.89
N PRO A 370 11.75 17.31 7.92
CA PRO A 370 11.93 18.76 7.73
C PRO A 370 10.63 19.47 7.35
N VAL A 371 9.82 18.85 6.50
CA VAL A 371 8.50 19.37 6.08
C VAL A 371 7.57 19.44 7.30
N VAL A 372 7.44 18.35 8.05
CA VAL A 372 6.61 18.31 9.26
C VAL A 372 7.06 19.37 10.27
N LYS A 373 8.38 19.57 10.44
CA LYS A 373 8.93 20.60 11.31
C LYS A 373 8.54 22.01 10.88
N GLU A 374 8.61 22.32 9.59
CA GLU A 374 8.22 23.61 9.03
C GLU A 374 6.74 23.92 9.32
N PHE A 375 5.85 22.95 9.07
CA PHE A 375 4.42 23.12 9.29
C PHE A 375 4.01 23.18 10.78
N CYS A 376 4.82 22.58 11.65
CA CYS A 376 4.72 22.71 13.11
C CYS A 376 5.21 24.07 13.64
N GLY A 377 5.96 24.84 12.84
CA GLY A 377 6.51 26.15 13.21
C GLY A 377 7.97 26.08 13.67
N LEU A 378 8.86 26.75 12.90
CA LEU A 378 10.29 26.82 13.20
C LEU A 378 10.58 27.61 14.49
N SER A 379 9.90 28.74 14.67
CA SER A 379 10.05 29.64 15.83
C SER A 379 9.11 29.31 17.01
N VAL A 380 8.60 28.07 17.08
CA VAL A 380 7.57 27.69 18.06
C VAL A 380 8.04 27.86 19.51
N VAL A 381 9.31 27.58 19.78
CA VAL A 381 9.90 27.70 21.11
C VAL A 381 10.06 29.16 21.51
N GLU A 382 10.56 30.00 20.59
CA GLU A 382 10.75 31.43 20.81
C GLU A 382 9.42 32.12 21.15
N LYS A 383 8.38 31.91 20.34
CA LYS A 383 7.04 32.48 20.57
C LYS A 383 6.44 32.02 21.90
N TYR A 384 6.69 30.77 22.30
CA TYR A 384 6.22 30.27 23.59
C TYR A 384 6.94 30.95 24.77
N LEU A 385 8.26 31.15 24.66
CA LEU A 385 9.06 31.82 25.67
C LEU A 385 8.65 33.29 25.79
N GLU A 386 8.43 33.99 24.68
CA GLU A 386 7.91 35.36 24.66
C GLU A 386 6.57 35.46 25.38
N TRP A 387 5.62 34.57 25.06
CA TRP A 387 4.33 34.50 25.77
C TRP A 387 4.50 34.26 27.27
N LYS A 388 5.37 33.32 27.67
CA LYS A 388 5.63 33.05 29.09
C LYS A 388 6.23 34.24 29.82
N ILE A 389 7.15 34.96 29.19
CA ILE A 389 7.74 36.19 29.74
C ILE A 389 6.66 37.27 29.90
N GLN A 390 5.75 37.43 28.94
CA GLN A 390 4.63 38.37 29.06
C GLN A 390 3.67 38.01 30.21
N GLN A 391 3.38 36.72 30.40
CA GLN A 391 2.55 36.27 31.54
C GLN A 391 3.22 36.55 32.89
N MET A 392 4.54 36.37 33.00
CA MET A 392 5.29 36.67 34.22
C MET A 392 5.39 38.17 34.52
N LYS A 393 5.29 39.04 33.50
CA LYS A 393 5.28 40.50 33.67
C LYS A 393 3.92 41.07 34.09
N ASN A 394 2.84 40.28 33.97
CA ASN A 394 1.46 40.67 34.31
C ASN A 394 1.00 40.12 35.68
N ILE A 395 1.91 39.52 36.45
CA ILE A 395 1.77 39.10 37.85
C ILE A 395 2.65 40.04 38.66
#